data_AF-A0A495VN50-F1
#
_entry.id   AF-A0A495VN50-F1
#
_cell.length_a   1.000
_cell.length_b   1.000
_cell.length_c   1.000
_cell.angle_alpha   90.00
_cell.angle_beta   90.00
_cell.angle_gamma   90.00
#
_symmetry.space_group_name_H-M   'P 1'
#
loop_
_entity.id
_entity.type
_entity.pdbx_description
1 polymer ?
#
loop_
_entity_poly.entity_id
_entity_poly.type
_entity_poly.pdbx_seq_one_letter_code
_entity_poly.pdbx_strand_id
1 'polypeptide(L)'
;MLPFAIGALRAIVEMLGLCLLGMGAMALLAGAGRQGNPVYRLFELITRAPRQLVARLLPGRERPLLAGVLCFLLLFLLWLALAAWRAALA
;
A
#
# COMPACT_ATOMS: atom_id res chain seq x y z
N MET A 1 -14.90 16.33 14.35
CA MET A 1 -13.86 16.52 13.30
C MET A 1 -12.86 15.37 13.26
N LEU A 2 -12.22 15.00 14.37
CA LEU A 2 -11.28 13.85 14.47
C LEU A 2 -11.81 12.49 13.93
N PRO A 3 -13.03 12.03 14.25
CA PRO A 3 -13.51 10.73 13.76
C PRO A 3 -13.72 10.68 12.24
N PHE A 4 -14.06 11.82 11.63
CA PHE A 4 -14.17 11.94 10.18
C PHE A 4 -12.80 11.83 9.50
N ALA A 5 -11.79 12.52 10.04
CA ALA A 5 -10.41 12.44 9.54
C ALA A 5 -9.84 11.01 9.63
N ILE A 6 -10.13 10.30 10.73
CA ILE A 6 -9.73 8.88 10.90
C ILE A 6 -10.44 7.99 9.87
N GLY A 7 -11.73 8.22 9.61
CA GLY A 7 -12.48 7.51 8.56
C GLY A 7 -11.92 7.76 7.16
N ALA A 8 -11.63 9.01 6.82
CA ALA A 8 -11.05 9.39 5.53
C ALA A 8 -9.66 8.75 5.32
N LEU A 9 -8.81 8.82 6.35
CA LEU A 9 -7.47 8.22 6.29
C LEU A 9 -7.55 6.69 6.14
N ARG A 10 -8.49 6.03 6.85
CA ARG A 10 -8.73 4.59 6.71
C ARG A 10 -9.16 4.22 5.29
N ALA A 11 -10.08 4.99 4.68
CA ALA A 11 -10.53 4.77 3.30
C ALA A 11 -9.37 4.91 2.29
N ILE A 12 -8.49 5.90 2.48
CA ILE A 12 -7.28 6.07 1.65
C ILE A 12 -6.36 4.85 1.80
N VAL A 13 -6.17 4.34 3.02
CA VAL A 13 -5.34 3.15 3.26
C VAL A 13 -5.97 1.89 2.65
N GLU A 14 -7.29 1.71 2.73
CA GLU A 14 -8.02 0.63 2.05
C GLU A 14 -7.82 0.69 0.53
N MET A 15 -7.97 1.88 -0.07
CA MET A 15 -7.75 2.10 -1.48
C MET A 15 -6.31 1.78 -1.89
N LEU A 16 -5.32 2.21 -1.09
CA LEU A 16 -3.90 1.91 -1.30
C LEU A 16 -3.60 0.40 -1.20
N GLY A 17 -4.21 -0.28 -0.23
CA GLY A 17 -4.10 -1.72 -0.05
C GLY A 17 -4.65 -2.49 -1.26
N LEU A 18 -5.83 -2.11 -1.75
CA LEU A 18 -6.42 -2.69 -2.95
C LEU A 18 -5.60 -2.39 -4.21
N CYS A 19 -4.98 -1.21 -4.31
CA CYS A 19 -4.05 -0.88 -5.41
C CYS A 19 -2.82 -1.79 -5.41
N LEU A 20 -2.23 -2.06 -4.23
CA LEU A 20 -1.10 -2.98 -4.09
C LEU A 20 -1.48 -4.42 -4.44
N LEU A 21 -2.65 -4.88 -3.99
CA LEU A 21 -3.22 -6.18 -4.39
C LEU A 21 -3.45 -6.24 -5.90
N GLY A 22 -3.99 -5.19 -6.49
CA GLY A 22 -4.19 -5.08 -7.94
C GLY A 22 -2.88 -5.16 -8.73
N MET A 23 -1.81 -4.49 -8.27
CA MET A 23 -0.48 -4.65 -8.87
C MET A 23 0.10 -6.04 -8.67
N GLY A 24 -0.09 -6.66 -7.51
CA GLY A 24 0.34 -8.04 -7.25
C GLY A 24 -0.36 -9.02 -8.17
N ALA A 25 -1.69 -8.91 -8.29
CA ALA A 25 -2.51 -9.70 -9.20
C ALA A 25 -2.10 -9.48 -10.66
N MET A 26 -1.90 -8.22 -11.10
CA MET A 26 -1.41 -7.93 -12.44
C MET A 26 0.02 -8.43 -12.67
N ALA A 27 0.89 -8.39 -11.67
CA ALA A 27 2.24 -8.94 -11.80
C ALA A 27 2.22 -10.47 -11.94
N LEU A 28 1.29 -11.15 -11.28
CA LEU A 28 1.08 -12.59 -11.40
C LEU A 28 0.41 -12.98 -12.73
N LEU A 29 -0.62 -12.24 -13.15
CA LEU A 29 -1.45 -12.56 -14.32
C LEU A 29 -0.85 -12.05 -15.64
N ALA A 30 -0.29 -10.84 -15.68
CA ALA A 30 0.24 -10.21 -16.89
C ALA A 30 1.76 -10.36 -17.05
N GLY A 31 2.47 -10.87 -16.04
CA GLY A 31 3.89 -11.19 -16.11
C GLY A 31 4.77 -10.00 -16.57
N ALA A 32 5.51 -10.17 -17.66
CA ALA A 32 6.44 -9.17 -18.21
C ALA A 32 5.76 -8.05 -19.04
N GLY A 33 4.51 -8.23 -19.48
CA GLY A 33 3.76 -7.24 -20.29
C GLY A 33 3.22 -6.04 -19.50
N ARG A 34 3.43 -6.02 -18.18
CA ARG A 34 2.88 -5.03 -17.24
C ARG A 34 3.31 -3.58 -17.47
N GLN A 35 4.47 -3.32 -18.09
CA GLN A 35 4.99 -1.97 -18.26
C GLN A 35 4.22 -1.13 -19.29
N GLY A 36 3.48 -1.77 -20.21
CA GLY A 36 2.65 -1.07 -21.19
C GLY A 36 1.28 -0.62 -20.66
N ASN A 37 0.89 -1.04 -19.45
CA ASN A 37 -0.47 -0.85 -18.97
C ASN A 37 -0.58 0.44 -18.13
N PRO A 38 -1.31 1.48 -18.58
CA PRO A 38 -1.38 2.78 -17.89
C PRO A 38 -1.92 2.67 -16.47
N VAL A 39 -2.82 1.70 -16.23
CA VAL A 39 -3.37 1.38 -14.91
C VAL A 39 -2.28 0.88 -13.95
N TYR A 40 -1.38 0.02 -14.42
CA TYR A 40 -0.25 -0.46 -13.63
C TYR A 40 0.69 0.70 -13.28
N ARG A 41 0.93 1.61 -14.23
CA ARG A 41 1.78 2.79 -14.04
C ARG A 41 1.20 3.80 -13.04
N LEU A 42 -0.13 3.97 -13.03
CA LEU A 42 -0.83 4.79 -12.05
C LEU A 42 -0.71 4.18 -10.64
N PHE A 43 -0.96 2.88 -10.50
CA PHE A 43 -0.80 2.21 -9.22
C PHE A 43 0.66 2.22 -8.74
N GLU A 44 1.62 2.05 -9.65
CA GLU A 44 3.04 2.16 -9.33
C GLU A 44 3.37 3.58 -8.82
N LEU A 45 2.86 4.63 -9.47
CA LEU A 45 3.06 6.01 -9.05
C LEU A 45 2.50 6.27 -7.64
N ILE A 46 1.26 5.84 -7.40
CA ILE A 46 0.56 6.01 -6.11
C ILE A 46 1.29 5.25 -5.00
N THR A 47 1.74 4.03 -5.28
CA THR A 47 2.38 3.18 -4.26
C THR A 47 3.87 3.43 -4.12
N ARG A 48 4.49 4.22 -5.01
CA ARG A 48 5.91 4.56 -4.96
C ARG A 48 6.30 5.25 -3.65
N ALA A 49 5.51 6.23 -3.22
CA ALA A 49 5.77 6.99 -2.00
C ALA A 49 5.81 6.11 -0.73
N PRO A 50 4.80 5.28 -0.42
CA PRO A 50 4.86 4.39 0.73
C PRO A 50 5.95 3.32 0.57
N ARG A 51 6.18 2.79 -0.64
CA ARG A 51 7.25 1.80 -0.89
C ARG A 51 8.65 2.39 -0.66
N GLN A 52 8.86 3.67 -0.99
CA GLN A 52 10.10 4.38 -0.69
C GLN A 52 10.29 4.61 0.81
N LEU A 53 9.21 4.94 1.53
CA LEU A 53 9.23 5.03 2.99
C LEU A 53 9.64 3.70 3.63
N VAL A 54 9.05 2.59 3.18
CA VAL A 54 9.40 1.25 3.64
C VAL A 54 10.84 0.89 3.26
N ALA A 55 11.27 1.21 2.04
CA ALA A 55 12.65 0.97 1.58
C ALA A 55 13.70 1.81 2.33
N ARG A 56 13.33 2.98 2.88
CA ARG A 56 14.20 3.76 3.77
C ARG A 56 14.31 3.14 5.16
N LEU A 57 13.22 2.53 5.64
CA LEU A 57 13.18 1.83 6.93
C LEU A 57 13.88 0.46 6.88
N LEU A 58 13.98 -0.15 5.69
CA LEU A 58 14.72 -1.41 5.47
C LEU A 58 16.15 -1.12 4.96
N PRO A 59 17.19 -1.14 5.82
CA PRO A 59 18.57 -1.11 5.37
C PRO A 59 18.93 -2.51 4.83
N GLY A 60 18.50 -2.81 3.61
CA GLY A 60 18.66 -4.13 3.04
C GLY A 60 18.28 -4.14 1.58
N ARG A 61 19.31 -4.07 0.73
CA ARG A 61 19.21 -4.17 -0.72
C ARG A 61 18.61 -5.54 -1.07
N GLU A 62 17.90 -5.60 -2.21
CA GLU A 62 17.60 -6.83 -2.95
C GLU A 62 16.36 -7.63 -2.51
N ARG A 63 15.16 -7.16 -2.87
CA ARG A 63 14.11 -7.89 -3.65
C ARG A 63 12.90 -6.96 -3.81
N PRO A 64 12.60 -6.42 -5.02
CA PRO A 64 11.49 -5.48 -5.22
C PRO A 64 10.11 -6.07 -4.84
N LEU A 65 9.98 -7.39 -4.86
CA LEU A 65 8.82 -8.13 -4.35
C LEU A 65 8.64 -7.97 -2.84
N LEU A 66 9.69 -8.24 -2.05
CA LEU A 66 9.65 -8.09 -0.58
C LEU A 66 9.34 -6.65 -0.17
N ALA A 67 9.92 -5.65 -0.83
CA ALA A 67 9.61 -4.25 -0.56
C ALA A 67 8.12 -3.92 -0.84
N GLY A 68 7.50 -4.57 -1.82
CA GLY A 68 6.06 -4.45 -2.08
C GLY A 68 5.20 -5.12 -1.01
N VAL A 69 5.55 -6.36 -0.63
CA VAL A 69 4.85 -7.12 0.41
C VAL A 69 4.94 -6.42 1.76
N LEU A 70 6.12 -5.91 2.13
CA LEU A 70 6.33 -5.15 3.36
C LEU A 70 5.56 -3.83 3.35
N CYS A 71 5.49 -3.14 2.21
CA CYS A 71 4.67 -1.94 2.05
C CYS A 71 3.17 -2.24 2.26
N PHE A 72 2.69 -3.35 1.70
CA PHE A 72 1.32 -3.83 1.96
C PHE A 72 1.09 -4.16 3.43
N LEU A 73 2.02 -4.89 4.06
CA LEU A 73 1.94 -5.25 5.46
C LEU A 73 1.94 -4.01 6.37
N LEU A 74 2.76 -3.00 6.06
CA LEU A 74 2.80 -1.72 6.78
C LEU A 74 1.50 -0.94 6.62
N LEU A 75 0.95 -0.85 5.40
CA LEU A 75 -0.35 -0.22 5.17
C LEU A 75 -1.47 -0.97 5.89
N PHE A 76 -1.43 -2.31 5.90
CA PHE A 76 -2.38 -3.14 6.62
C PHE A 76 -2.30 -2.96 8.14
N LEU A 77 -1.08 -2.92 8.69
CA LEU A 77 -0.85 -2.62 10.11
C LEU A 77 -1.29 -1.20 10.45
N LEU A 78 -1.04 -0.23 9.57
CA LEU A 78 -1.48 1.15 9.75
C LEU A 78 -3.01 1.24 9.75
N TRP A 79 -3.67 0.48 8.87
CA TRP A 79 -5.13 0.35 8.82
C TRP A 79 -5.69 -0.23 10.12
N LEU A 80 -5.08 -1.31 10.60
CA LEU A 80 -5.50 -1.98 11.84
C LEU A 80 -5.25 -1.09 13.06
N ALA A 81 -4.12 -0.39 13.11
CA ALA A 81 -3.80 0.58 14.14
C ALA A 81 -4.79 1.75 14.14
N LEU A 82 -5.16 2.28 12.97
CA LEU A 82 -6.19 3.31 12.84
C LEU A 82 -7.57 2.81 13.32
N ALA A 83 -7.92 1.57 12.96
CA ALA A 83 -9.17 0.96 13.36
C ALA A 83 -9.22 0.74 14.88
N ALA A 84 -8.13 0.26 15.48
CA ALA A 84 -7.97 0.08 16.92
C ALA A 84 -8.00 1.42 17.66
N TRP A 85 -7.33 2.44 17.13
CA TRP A 85 -7.36 3.79 17.69
C TRP A 85 -8.78 4.37 17.67
N ARG A 86 -9.50 4.23 16.56
CA ARG A 86 -10.91 4.62 16.47
C ARG A 86 -11.79 3.85 17.46
N ALA A 87 -11.54 2.55 17.65
CA ALA A 87 -12.28 1.71 18.59
C ALA A 87 -11.95 2.04 20.05
N ALA A 88 -10.72 2.45 20.35
CA ALA A 88 -10.30 2.89 21.68
C ALA A 88 -10.79 4.30 22.05
N LEU A 89 -11.15 5.11 21.05
CA LEU A 89 -11.74 6.45 21.22
C LEU A 89 -13.27 6.46 21.21
N ALA A 90 -13.92 5.33 20.93
CA ALA A 90 -15.37 5.16 20.94
C ALA A 90 -15.82 4.52 22.25
#